data_AF-A0A2Z6LPJ4-F1
#
_entry.id   AF-A0A2Z6LPJ4-F1
#
_cell.length_a   1.000
_cell.length_b   1.000
_cell.length_c   1.000
_cell.angle_alpha   90.00
_cell.angle_beta   90.00
_cell.angle_gamma   90.00
#
_symmetry.space_group_name_H-M   'P 1'
#
loop_
_entity.id
_entity.type
_entity.pdbx_description
1 polymer ?
#
loop_
_entity_poly.entity_id
_entity_poly.type
_entity_poly.pdbx_seq_one_letter_code
_entity_poly.pdbx_strand_id
1 'polypeptide(L)' 'MSNIVQPLGWNPWNFVGHEDHIEFSEYNNYGPGSNTSNRVKWMKQLDMQTVTKMASIDFVDNEGWINNQLF' A
#
# COMPACT_ATOMS: atom_id res chain seq x y z
N MET A 1 -0.61 13.62 1.35
CA MET A 1 0.53 13.40 2.25
C MET A 1 1.22 14.71 2.55
N SER A 2 1.16 15.17 3.81
CA SER A 2 1.91 16.33 4.27
C SER A 2 3.41 16.01 4.39
N ASN A 3 4.24 17.04 4.58
CA ASN A 3 5.70 16.92 4.68
C ASN A 3 6.21 16.30 5.99
N ILE A 4 5.31 15.78 6.84
CA ILE A 4 5.69 15.05 8.06
C ILE A 4 6.22 13.64 7.75
N VAL A 5 5.90 13.11 6.56
CA VAL A 5 6.39 11.81 6.09
C VAL A 5 7.88 11.92 5.80
N GLN A 6 8.68 11.11 6.49
CA GLN A 6 10.12 11.02 6.25
C GLN A 6 10.40 10.61 4.80
N PRO A 7 11.43 11.16 4.12
CA PRO A 7 11.73 10.80 2.73
C PRO A 7 11.92 9.29 2.49
N LEU A 8 12.45 8.56 3.50
CA LEU A 8 12.57 7.09 3.47
C LEU A 8 11.21 6.37 3.42
N GLY A 9 10.15 6.98 3.93
CA GLY A 9 8.76 6.49 3.93
C GLY A 9 8.50 5.43 4.98
N TRP A 10 9.13 4.26 4.85
CA TRP A 10 8.79 3.06 5.60
C TRP A 10 9.92 2.59 6.51
N ASN A 11 9.56 1.96 7.63
CA ASN A 11 10.50 1.36 8.57
C ASN A 11 10.20 -0.15 8.65
N PRO A 12 11.20 -1.03 8.46
CA PRO A 12 10.98 -2.48 8.47
C PRO A 12 10.81 -3.05 9.89
N TRP A 13 10.86 -2.22 10.93
CA TRP A 13 10.87 -2.62 12.34
C TRP A 13 11.93 -3.71 12.61
N ASN A 14 11.52 -4.94 12.90
CA ASN A 14 12.37 -6.08 13.23
C ASN A 14 12.54 -7.04 12.04
N PHE A 15 12.07 -6.65 10.85
CA PHE A 15 12.19 -7.38 9.59
C PHE A 15 13.37 -6.91 8.73
N VAL A 16 14.35 -6.23 9.31
CA VAL A 16 15.58 -5.83 8.58
C VAL A 16 16.25 -7.08 8.01
N GLY A 17 16.50 -7.10 6.69
CA GLY A 17 17.05 -8.25 5.97
C GLY A 17 16.02 -9.28 5.51
N HIS A 18 14.73 -9.07 5.79
CA HIS A 18 13.60 -9.91 5.37
C HIS A 18 12.49 -9.06 4.70
N GLU A 19 12.87 -7.93 4.11
CA GLU A 19 11.92 -6.99 3.50
C GLU A 19 11.25 -7.55 2.23
N ASP A 20 11.75 -8.67 1.69
CA ASP A 20 11.13 -9.41 0.60
C ASP A 20 9.84 -10.15 1.03
N HIS A 21 9.67 -10.41 2.34
CA HIS A 21 8.49 -11.03 2.94
C HIS A 21 7.39 -10.05 3.35
N ILE A 22 7.61 -8.75 3.18
CA ILE A 22 6.63 -7.70 3.46
C ILE A 22 6.33 -6.90 2.20
N GLU A 23 5.15 -6.29 2.15
CA GLU A 23 4.70 -5.50 1.00
C GLU A 23 4.30 -4.11 1.48
N PHE A 24 5.00 -3.09 0.98
CA PHE A 24 4.65 -1.69 1.16
C PHE A 24 4.72 -0.97 -0.18
N SER A 25 3.63 -0.31 -0.53
CA SER A 25 3.46 0.35 -1.82
C SER A 25 2.68 1.64 -1.71
N GLU A 26 2.97 2.55 -2.63
CA GLU A 26 2.28 3.83 -2.76
C GLU A 26 1.79 3.96 -4.21
N TYR A 27 0.52 4.32 -4.40
CA TYR A 27 -0.04 4.56 -5.73
C TYR A 27 -0.76 5.91 -5.77
N ASN A 28 -0.34 6.76 -6.71
CA ASN A 28 -0.98 8.04 -7.01
C ASN A 28 -1.25 8.96 -5.80
N ASN A 29 -0.30 9.00 -4.85
CA ASN A 29 -0.37 9.87 -3.68
C ASN A 29 0.03 11.31 -4.02
N TYR A 30 -0.63 12.28 -3.41
CA TYR A 30 -0.39 13.72 -3.65
C TYR A 30 0.07 14.45 -2.38
N GLY A 31 0.74 15.60 -2.57
CA GLY A 31 1.19 16.50 -1.50
C GLY A 31 2.69 16.45 -1.23
N PRO A 32 3.23 17.36 -0.39
CA PRO A 32 4.68 17.54 -0.24
C PRO A 32 5.42 16.32 0.34
N GLY A 33 4.73 15.38 1.01
CA GLY A 33 5.33 14.14 1.50
C GLY A 33 5.26 12.95 0.54
N SER A 34 4.60 13.09 -0.63
CA SER A 34 4.38 11.96 -1.55
C SER A 34 5.51 11.72 -2.54
N ASN A 35 6.59 12.51 -2.50
CA ASN A 35 7.75 12.28 -3.36
C ASN A 35 8.42 10.95 -2.99
N THR A 36 8.43 10.01 -3.94
CA THR A 36 8.96 8.66 -3.74
C THR A 36 10.44 8.51 -4.11
N SER A 37 11.10 9.52 -4.68
CA SER A 37 12.48 9.42 -5.19
C SER A 37 13.54 9.06 -4.15
N ASN A 38 13.22 9.21 -2.85
CA ASN A 38 14.12 8.90 -1.73
C ASN A 38 13.60 7.75 -0.85
N ARG A 39 12.59 7.00 -1.31
CA ARG A 39 12.03 5.87 -0.55
C ARG A 39 13.04 4.74 -0.41
N VAL A 40 12.86 3.95 0.64
CA VAL A 40 13.58 2.69 0.83
C VAL A 40 13.49 1.81 -0.43
N LYS A 41 14.61 1.19 -0.80
CA LYS A 41 14.72 0.43 -2.07
C LYS A 41 13.83 -0.81 -2.14
N TRP A 42 13.43 -1.34 -0.98
CA TRP A 42 12.57 -2.52 -0.87
C TRP A 42 11.08 -2.18 -0.98
N MET A 43 10.71 -0.90 -1.03
CA MET A 43 9.33 -0.50 -1.35
C MET A 43 8.99 -1.00 -2.76
N LYS A 44 7.82 -1.59 -2.91
CA LYS A 44 7.38 -2.16 -4.19
C LYS A 44 6.42 -1.22 -4.90
N GLN A 45 6.46 -1.25 -6.23
CA GLN A 45 5.52 -0.55 -7.09
C GLN A 45 4.51 -1.56 -7.63
N LEU A 46 3.24 -1.38 -7.30
CA LEU A 46 2.17 -2.27 -7.76
C LEU A 46 1.80 -1.96 -9.20
N ASP A 47 1.47 -3.00 -9.94
CA ASP A 47 0.86 -2.85 -11.26
C ASP A 47 -0.61 -2.39 -11.15
N MET A 48 -1.13 -1.85 -12.24
CA MET A 48 -2.49 -1.29 -12.28
C MET A 48 -3.57 -2.34 -12.03
N GLN A 49 -3.37 -3.60 -12.43
CA GLN A 49 -4.33 -4.68 -12.20
C GLN A 49 -4.45 -4.98 -10.71
N THR A 50 -3.32 -5.07 -10.00
CA THR A 50 -3.27 -5.26 -8.55
C THR A 50 -3.92 -4.08 -7.81
N VAL A 51 -3.58 -2.84 -8.17
CA VAL A 51 -4.21 -1.64 -7.59
C VAL A 51 -5.72 -1.64 -7.79
N THR A 52 -6.17 -1.96 -9.01
CA THR A 52 -7.61 -2.00 -9.34
C THR A 52 -8.33 -3.07 -8.55
N LYS A 53 -7.70 -4.26 -8.40
CA LYS A 53 -8.24 -5.35 -7.60
C LYS A 53 -8.37 -4.93 -6.13
N MET A 54 -7.34 -4.33 -5.55
CA MET A 54 -7.34 -3.85 -4.16
C MET A 54 -8.36 -2.73 -3.90
N ALA A 55 -8.64 -1.91 -4.92
CA ALA A 55 -9.66 -0.86 -4.85
C ALA A 55 -11.09 -1.36 -5.15
N SER A 56 -11.25 -2.60 -5.63
CA SER A 56 -12.55 -3.21 -5.87
C SER A 56 -13.18 -3.74 -4.58
N ILE A 57 -14.52 -3.79 -4.54
CA ILE A 57 -15.26 -4.46 -3.48
C ILE A 57 -14.89 -5.96 -3.39
N ASP A 58 -14.54 -6.57 -4.53
CA ASP A 58 -14.13 -7.98 -4.61
C ASP A 58 -12.90 -8.30 -3.77
N PHE A 59 -12.11 -7.28 -3.39
CA PHE A 59 -10.94 -7.46 -2.53
C PHE A 59 -11.34 -7.92 -1.12
N VAL A 60 -12.44 -7.39 -0.60
CA VAL A 60 -12.94 -7.69 0.76
C VAL A 60 -14.18 -8.54 0.74
N ASP A 61 -14.90 -8.61 -0.37
CA ASP A 61 -16.22 -9.24 -0.48
C ASP A 61 -16.36 -10.11 -1.72
N ASN A 62 -15.46 -11.09 -1.89
CA ASN A 62 -15.55 -12.03 -3.00
C ASN A 62 -16.77 -12.98 -2.90
N GLU A 63 -17.28 -13.19 -1.68
CA GLU A 63 -18.35 -14.14 -1.37
C GLU A 63 -19.72 -13.47 -1.15
N GLY A 64 -19.79 -12.14 -1.28
CA GLY A 64 -21.03 -11.38 -1.14
C GLY A 64 -21.55 -11.28 0.30
N TRP A 65 -20.69 -11.42 1.31
CA TRP A 65 -21.06 -11.28 2.72
C TRP A 65 -21.64 -9.90 3.03
N ILE A 66 -21.23 -8.83 2.33
CA ILE A 66 -21.79 -7.48 2.55
C ILE A 66 -23.26 -7.42 2.14
N ASN A 67 -23.65 -8.09 1.05
CA ASN A 67 -25.05 -8.13 0.62
C ASN A 67 -25.88 -9.18 1.37
N ASN A 68 -25.24 -10.15 2.01
CA ASN A 68 -25.88 -11.22 2.80
C ASN A 68 -25.96 -10.89 4.30
N GLN A 69 -25.88 -9.61 4.67
CA GLN A 69 -26.12 -9.18 6.05
C GLN A 69 -27.60 -9.34 6.42
N LEU A 70 -27.88 -9.73 7.65
CA LEU A 70 -29.23 -10.09 8.12
C LEU A 70 -30.18 -8.89 8.35
N PHE A 71 -29.82 -7.69 7.89
CA PHE A 71 -30.61 -6.46 8.07
C PHE A 71 -30.60 -5.60 6.81
#